data_AF-A0A7S8IYN7-F1
#
_entry.id   AF-A0A7S8IYN7-F1
#
_cell.length_a   1.000
_cell.length_b   1.000
_cell.length_c   1.000
_cell.angle_alpha   90.00
_cell.angle_beta   90.00
_cell.angle_gamma   90.00
#
_symmetry.space_group_name_H-M   'P 1'
#
loop_
_entity.id
_entity.type
_entity.pdbx_description
1 polymer ?
#
loop_
_entity_poly.entity_id
_entity_poly.type
_entity_poly.pdbx_seq_one_letter_code
_entity_poly.pdbx_strand_id
1 'polypeptide(L)'
;MDTQQTPRQLTHDERKAADAAFAGRPCNPAWSESAKRVYEGVIGAMPTSQNESSSPGTQPLPTVSESESDVPAPLDELSTVTPENQTVSRQHAINSGFLIDVTDDAKKLGLTFPVTVTKPLWEMGIAPTAELSDEEKSIRLRDVLMAFRLRLATQGTLSPLLDFPAMLSMPPGAIPQPVPLFALIQPGEQNQAMVTLLLPNEVSTTIIPMN
;
A
#
# COMPACT_ATOMS: atom_id res chain seq x y z
N MET A 1 -23.02 30.31 9.76
CA MET A 1 -23.65 29.85 8.50
C MET A 1 -22.60 28.99 7.83
N ASP A 2 -22.44 27.79 8.38
CA ASP A 2 -21.30 26.93 8.15
C ASP A 2 -21.68 25.97 7.03
N THR A 3 -21.38 26.35 5.78
CA THR A 3 -21.48 25.45 4.65
C THR A 3 -20.45 24.34 4.84
N GLN A 4 -20.88 23.20 5.40
CA GLN A 4 -20.17 21.94 5.28
C GLN A 4 -20.09 21.60 3.78
N GLN A 5 -19.02 22.00 3.13
CA GLN A 5 -18.69 21.58 1.78
C GLN A 5 -18.37 20.08 1.85
N THR A 6 -19.35 19.25 1.53
CA THR A 6 -19.11 17.85 1.17
C THR A 6 -18.01 17.81 0.10
N PRO A 7 -16.98 16.97 0.23
CA PRO A 7 -15.87 16.92 -0.71
C PRO A 7 -16.40 16.56 -2.09
N ARG A 8 -16.50 17.57 -2.96
CA ARG A 8 -16.92 17.38 -4.35
C ARG A 8 -15.84 16.55 -5.02
N GLN A 9 -16.23 15.42 -5.62
CA GLN A 9 -15.29 14.63 -6.41
C GLN A 9 -14.77 15.46 -7.58
N LEU A 10 -13.45 15.62 -7.65
CA LEU A 10 -12.77 16.37 -8.70
C LEU A 10 -12.90 15.65 -10.04
N THR A 11 -13.23 16.39 -11.09
CA THR A 11 -13.26 15.85 -12.46
C THR A 11 -11.85 15.44 -12.91
N HIS A 12 -11.77 14.62 -13.96
CA HIS A 12 -10.51 14.07 -14.45
C HIS A 12 -9.48 15.16 -14.81
N ASP A 13 -9.93 16.24 -15.42
CA ASP A 13 -9.11 17.39 -15.80
C ASP A 13 -8.73 18.29 -14.61
N GLU A 14 -9.59 18.46 -13.60
CA GLU A 14 -9.27 19.15 -12.34
C GLU A 14 -8.14 18.44 -11.57
N ARG A 15 -8.19 17.10 -11.53
CA ARG A 15 -7.14 16.28 -10.92
C ARG A 15 -5.81 16.43 -11.66
N LYS A 16 -5.85 16.45 -12.99
CA LYS A 16 -4.67 16.65 -13.84
C LYS A 16 -4.09 18.06 -13.70
N ALA A 17 -4.95 19.06 -13.48
CA ALA A 17 -4.55 20.44 -13.21
C ALA A 17 -3.89 20.59 -11.84
N ALA A 18 -4.42 19.94 -10.79
CA ALA A 18 -3.79 19.92 -9.47
C ALA A 18 -2.40 19.27 -9.52
N ASP A 19 -2.27 18.09 -10.14
CA ASP A 19 -0.99 17.39 -10.31
C ASP A 19 0.04 18.25 -11.05
N ALA A 20 -0.37 18.92 -12.14
CA ALA A 20 0.50 19.81 -12.89
C ALA A 20 0.98 21.02 -12.07
N ALA A 21 0.11 21.59 -11.22
CA ALA A 21 0.50 22.68 -10.32
C ALA A 21 1.53 22.22 -9.28
N PHE A 22 1.37 21.02 -8.70
CA PHE A 22 2.36 20.44 -7.78
C PHE A 22 3.68 20.11 -8.47
N ALA A 23 3.64 19.66 -9.73
CA ALA A 23 4.82 19.35 -10.52
C ALA A 23 5.50 20.58 -11.15
N GLY A 24 4.95 21.80 -10.97
CA GLY A 24 5.47 23.03 -11.58
C GLY A 24 5.36 23.08 -13.11
N ARG A 25 4.47 22.27 -13.70
CA ARG A 25 4.24 22.22 -15.15
C ARG A 25 3.30 23.34 -15.58
N PRO A 26 3.40 23.87 -16.82
CA PRO A 26 2.52 24.92 -17.29
C PRO A 26 1.06 24.45 -17.41
N CYS A 27 0.12 25.37 -17.21
CA CYS A 27 -1.30 25.10 -17.40
C CYS A 27 -1.61 24.70 -18.84
N ASN A 28 -2.35 23.60 -19.04
CA ASN A 28 -2.79 23.21 -20.37
C ASN A 28 -4.01 24.05 -20.81
N PRO A 29 -3.99 24.71 -22.00
CA PRO A 29 -5.10 25.53 -22.46
C PRO A 29 -6.40 24.74 -22.73
N ALA A 30 -6.29 23.43 -22.97
CA ALA A 30 -7.42 22.52 -23.26
C ALA A 30 -8.22 22.08 -22.00
N TRP A 31 -7.80 22.47 -20.79
CA TRP A 31 -8.53 22.16 -19.56
C TRP A 31 -9.79 23.03 -19.39
N SER A 32 -10.78 22.49 -18.68
CA SER A 32 -12.01 23.22 -18.35
C SER A 32 -11.74 24.44 -17.47
N GLU A 33 -12.72 25.34 -17.39
CA GLU A 33 -12.63 26.55 -16.56
C GLU A 33 -12.50 26.22 -15.06
N SER A 34 -13.04 25.08 -14.61
CA SER A 34 -12.92 24.64 -13.22
C SER A 34 -11.54 24.05 -12.94
N ALA A 35 -10.96 23.29 -13.87
CA ALA A 35 -9.59 22.79 -13.78
C ALA A 35 -8.54 23.92 -13.77
N LYS A 36 -8.73 24.99 -14.55
CA LYS A 36 -7.87 26.18 -14.52
C LYS A 36 -7.91 26.88 -13.16
N ARG A 37 -9.11 27.02 -12.56
CA ARG A 37 -9.24 27.56 -11.18
C ARG A 37 -8.52 26.71 -10.14
N VAL A 38 -8.54 25.38 -10.29
CA VAL A 38 -7.80 24.48 -9.39
C VAL A 38 -6.28 24.70 -9.54
N TYR A 39 -5.76 24.77 -10.77
CA TYR A 39 -4.35 25.06 -11.02
C TYR A 39 -3.90 26.38 -10.39
N GLU A 40 -4.64 27.46 -10.65
CA GLU A 40 -4.35 28.80 -10.09
C GLU A 40 -4.43 28.81 -8.57
N GLY A 41 -5.42 28.12 -7.98
CA GLY A 41 -5.57 28.01 -6.53
C GLY A 41 -4.41 27.27 -5.87
N VAL A 42 -3.92 26.18 -6.48
CA VAL A 42 -2.76 25.43 -5.97
C VAL A 42 -1.48 26.25 -6.10
N ILE A 43 -1.22 26.87 -7.25
CA ILE A 43 -0.05 27.75 -7.43
C ILE A 43 -0.08 28.94 -6.46
N GLY A 44 -1.25 29.52 -6.21
CA GLY A 44 -1.41 30.64 -5.27
C GLY A 44 -1.28 30.26 -3.80
N ALA A 45 -1.57 29.01 -3.44
CA ALA A 45 -1.47 28.50 -2.07
C ALA A 45 -0.07 27.92 -1.73
N MET A 46 0.76 27.68 -2.75
CA MET A 46 2.16 27.30 -2.55
C MET A 46 2.90 28.46 -1.85
N PRO A 47 3.75 28.18 -0.83
CA PRO A 47 4.55 29.21 -0.20
C PRO A 47 5.47 29.81 -1.26
N THR A 48 5.10 31.00 -1.74
CA THR A 48 6.00 31.84 -2.51
C THR A 48 7.11 32.22 -1.54
N SER A 49 8.26 31.54 -1.65
CA SER A 49 9.50 32.00 -1.05
C SER A 49 9.82 33.36 -1.66
N GLN A 50 9.25 34.41 -1.07
CA GLN A 50 9.78 35.76 -1.20
C GLN A 50 11.14 35.76 -0.53
N ASN A 51 12.18 35.56 -1.34
CA ASN A 51 13.52 35.98 -1.01
C ASN A 51 14.02 36.80 -2.19
N GLU A 52 13.76 38.10 -2.15
CA GLU A 52 14.37 39.04 -3.07
C GLU A 52 15.86 39.22 -2.73
N SER A 53 16.66 39.22 -3.79
CA SER A 53 17.94 39.92 -3.97
C SER A 53 19.23 39.34 -3.36
N SER A 54 20.04 38.65 -4.18
CA SER A 54 21.24 39.25 -4.84
C SER A 54 22.07 38.20 -5.60
N SER A 55 22.28 38.43 -6.90
CA SER A 55 23.24 37.75 -7.80
C SER A 55 24.66 38.37 -7.64
N PRO A 56 25.76 37.98 -8.35
CA PRO A 56 25.98 36.86 -9.29
C PRO A 56 27.32 36.09 -9.07
N GLY A 57 27.52 34.95 -9.76
CA GLY A 57 28.80 34.22 -9.72
C GLY A 57 28.95 33.05 -10.71
N THR A 58 28.96 33.35 -12.01
CA THR A 58 29.84 32.81 -13.07
C THR A 58 30.36 31.35 -13.03
N GLN A 59 29.74 30.51 -13.89
CA GLN A 59 30.31 29.58 -14.92
C GLN A 59 31.08 28.29 -14.51
N PRO A 60 31.29 27.32 -15.44
CA PRO A 60 30.51 26.86 -16.60
C PRO A 60 30.42 25.30 -16.74
N LEU A 61 29.63 24.87 -17.74
CA LEU A 61 29.42 23.53 -18.31
C LEU A 61 30.71 22.79 -18.75
N PRO A 62 30.67 21.46 -19.00
CA PRO A 62 30.45 20.93 -20.37
C PRO A 62 29.47 19.72 -20.38
N THR A 63 28.52 19.61 -21.31
CA THR A 63 28.61 19.21 -22.74
C THR A 63 29.25 17.85 -22.96
N VAL A 64 28.44 16.92 -23.46
CA VAL A 64 28.64 15.89 -24.52
C VAL A 64 27.38 15.00 -24.44
N SER A 65 26.67 14.60 -25.48
CA SER A 65 26.59 14.95 -26.90
C SER A 65 25.30 14.31 -27.40
N GLU A 66 24.74 14.93 -28.43
CA GLU A 66 23.65 14.46 -29.27
C GLU A 66 23.78 13.00 -29.73
N SER A 67 22.63 12.37 -29.92
CA SER A 67 22.35 11.57 -31.13
C SER A 67 20.84 11.56 -31.35
N GLU A 68 20.36 12.51 -32.16
CA GLU A 68 19.09 12.44 -32.85
C GLU A 68 19.16 11.39 -33.97
N SER A 69 18.08 10.63 -34.17
CA SER A 69 17.70 10.07 -35.47
C SER A 69 16.19 9.87 -35.50
N ASP A 70 15.53 10.90 -36.03
CA ASP A 70 14.54 10.88 -37.11
C ASP A 70 13.62 9.64 -37.30
N VAL A 71 12.32 9.92 -37.12
CA VAL A 71 11.01 9.33 -37.50
C VAL A 71 10.99 8.44 -38.79
N PRO A 72 10.01 7.53 -39.07
CA PRO A 72 8.57 7.62 -38.76
C PRO A 72 7.79 6.32 -38.42
N ALA A 73 6.52 6.48 -38.03
CA ALA A 73 5.53 5.42 -37.81
C ALA A 73 5.36 4.49 -39.04
N PRO A 74 4.93 3.23 -38.82
CA PRO A 74 3.51 2.94 -38.99
C PRO A 74 2.91 2.01 -37.92
N LEU A 75 1.65 2.32 -37.60
CA LEU A 75 0.55 1.44 -37.23
C LEU A 75 0.87 -0.06 -37.08
N ASP A 76 0.92 -0.58 -35.84
CA ASP A 76 0.17 -1.78 -35.48
C ASP A 76 0.04 -1.94 -33.94
N GLU A 77 -1.17 -2.32 -33.54
CA GLU A 77 -1.61 -2.97 -32.32
C GLU A 77 -1.13 -2.49 -30.93
N LEU A 78 -2.03 -1.73 -30.28
CA LEU A 78 -2.62 -2.05 -28.98
C LEU A 78 -1.67 -2.60 -27.89
N SER A 79 -1.20 -1.72 -27.02
CA SER A 79 -1.26 -1.95 -25.56
C SER A 79 -1.08 -0.62 -24.84
N THR A 80 -2.20 0.05 -24.66
CA THR A 80 -2.42 0.97 -23.55
C THR A 80 -2.09 0.26 -22.24
N VAL A 81 -0.89 0.44 -21.71
CA VAL A 81 -0.68 0.30 -20.26
C VAL A 81 -1.18 1.59 -19.62
N THR A 82 -2.51 1.64 -19.47
CA THR A 82 -3.18 2.39 -18.41
C THR A 82 -2.40 2.19 -17.11
N PRO A 83 -2.15 3.25 -16.30
CA PRO A 83 -1.89 3.04 -14.89
C PRO A 83 -3.22 2.58 -14.32
N GLU A 84 -3.49 1.28 -14.45
CA GLU A 84 -4.56 0.63 -13.73
C GLU A 84 -4.33 0.97 -12.27
N ASN A 85 -5.36 1.52 -11.65
CA ASN A 85 -5.50 1.62 -10.23
C ASN A 85 -5.31 0.19 -9.68
N GLN A 86 -4.06 -0.18 -9.36
CA GLN A 86 -3.68 -1.49 -8.86
C GLN A 86 -4.22 -1.59 -7.43
N THR A 87 -5.53 -1.74 -7.35
CA THR A 87 -6.19 -2.51 -6.32
C THR A 87 -5.57 -3.89 -6.43
N VAL A 88 -4.46 -4.11 -5.71
CA VAL A 88 -3.85 -5.43 -5.61
C VAL A 88 -4.86 -6.27 -4.83
N SER A 89 -5.84 -6.81 -5.56
CA SER A 89 -6.88 -7.67 -5.01
C SER A 89 -6.19 -8.82 -4.28
N ARG A 90 -6.75 -9.26 -3.14
CA ARG A 90 -6.24 -10.41 -2.35
C ARG A 90 -5.78 -11.55 -3.24
N GLN A 91 -6.55 -11.85 -4.30
CA GLN A 91 -6.24 -12.90 -5.25
C GLN A 91 -4.94 -12.65 -6.02
N HIS A 92 -4.66 -11.42 -6.42
CA HIS A 92 -3.39 -11.03 -7.05
C HIS A 92 -2.22 -11.09 -6.06
N ALA A 93 -2.44 -10.70 -4.80
CA ALA A 93 -1.42 -10.81 -3.75
C ALA A 93 -1.10 -12.26 -3.38
N ILE A 94 -2.08 -13.16 -3.42
CA ILE A 94 -1.88 -14.61 -3.27
C ILE A 94 -1.15 -15.17 -4.50
N ASN A 95 -1.58 -14.81 -5.70
CA ASN A 95 -0.97 -15.29 -6.96
C ASN A 95 0.48 -14.81 -7.13
N SER A 96 0.81 -13.62 -6.63
CA SER A 96 2.19 -13.10 -6.60
C SER A 96 3.05 -13.72 -5.49
N GLY A 97 2.45 -14.55 -4.62
CA GLY A 97 3.13 -15.19 -3.49
C GLY A 97 3.46 -14.24 -2.34
N PHE A 98 2.92 -13.02 -2.35
CA PHE A 98 3.08 -12.07 -1.24
C PHE A 98 2.19 -12.44 -0.05
N LEU A 99 1.00 -12.99 -0.32
CA LEU A 99 0.10 -13.54 0.70
C LEU A 99 0.00 -15.06 0.57
N ILE A 100 -0.01 -15.73 1.72
CA ILE A 100 -0.22 -17.16 1.85
C ILE A 100 -1.59 -17.37 2.48
N ASP A 101 -2.45 -18.13 1.81
CA ASP A 101 -3.78 -18.45 2.34
C ASP A 101 -3.67 -19.54 3.41
N VAL A 102 -4.11 -19.21 4.63
CA VAL A 102 -4.13 -20.12 5.78
C VAL A 102 -5.56 -20.33 6.29
N THR A 103 -6.56 -19.99 5.46
CA THR A 103 -7.97 -20.03 5.82
C THR A 103 -8.42 -21.40 6.31
N ASP A 104 -7.92 -22.49 5.75
CA ASP A 104 -8.34 -23.83 6.15
C ASP A 104 -7.80 -24.22 7.54
N ASP A 105 -6.59 -23.79 7.90
CA ASP A 105 -6.05 -23.97 9.25
C ASP A 105 -6.74 -23.05 10.26
N ALA A 106 -7.08 -21.83 9.84
CA ALA A 106 -7.86 -20.88 10.64
C ALA A 106 -9.28 -21.43 10.95
N LYS A 107 -9.94 -22.06 9.98
CA LYS A 107 -11.26 -22.70 10.17
C LYS A 107 -11.21 -23.84 11.19
N LYS A 108 -10.16 -24.67 11.18
CA LYS A 108 -9.97 -25.75 12.19
C LYS A 108 -9.89 -25.18 13.59
N LEU A 109 -9.38 -23.95 13.72
CA LEU A 109 -9.31 -23.20 14.97
C LEU A 109 -10.52 -22.29 15.20
N GLY A 110 -11.64 -22.49 14.50
CA GLY A 110 -12.90 -21.77 14.74
C GLY A 110 -12.94 -20.32 14.25
N LEU A 111 -12.00 -19.89 13.42
CA LEU A 111 -12.08 -18.62 12.70
C LEU A 111 -12.93 -18.81 11.44
N THR A 112 -14.09 -18.15 11.35
CA THR A 112 -15.09 -18.35 10.29
C THR A 112 -14.91 -17.43 9.08
N PHE A 113 -13.83 -16.64 9.07
CA PHE A 113 -13.52 -15.69 8.02
C PHE A 113 -12.19 -16.05 7.34
N PRO A 114 -11.95 -15.60 6.09
CA PRO A 114 -10.69 -15.83 5.40
C PRO A 114 -9.52 -15.18 6.12
N VAL A 115 -8.43 -15.93 6.28
CA VAL A 115 -7.20 -15.47 6.92
C VAL A 115 -6.02 -15.71 5.99
N THR A 116 -5.25 -14.67 5.75
CA THR A 116 -4.01 -14.70 4.98
C THR A 116 -2.84 -14.25 5.84
N VAL A 117 -1.65 -14.78 5.57
CA VAL A 117 -0.39 -14.41 6.22
C VAL A 117 0.54 -13.84 5.17
N THR A 118 1.25 -12.75 5.47
CA THR A 118 2.25 -12.20 4.56
C THR A 118 3.47 -13.12 4.45
N LYS A 119 4.11 -13.14 3.28
CA LYS A 119 5.32 -13.94 3.05
C LYS A 119 6.46 -13.60 4.03
N PRO A 120 6.76 -12.33 4.36
CA PRO A 120 7.74 -12.00 5.39
C PRO A 120 7.39 -12.55 6.76
N LEU A 121 6.11 -12.52 7.18
CA LEU A 121 5.69 -13.14 8.43
C LEU A 121 5.85 -14.67 8.39
N TRP A 122 5.51 -15.29 7.27
CA TRP A 122 5.68 -16.73 7.07
C TRP A 122 7.14 -17.13 7.16
N GLU A 123 8.02 -16.46 6.42
CA GLU A 123 9.46 -16.73 6.41
C GLU A 123 10.09 -16.41 7.76
N MET A 124 9.71 -15.35 8.46
CA MET A 124 10.34 -15.03 9.75
C MET A 124 9.83 -15.90 10.90
N GLY A 125 8.52 -16.17 10.96
CA GLY A 125 7.89 -16.79 12.13
C GLY A 125 7.57 -18.28 11.97
N ILE A 126 6.99 -18.65 10.83
CA ILE A 126 6.39 -19.97 10.61
C ILE A 126 7.41 -20.94 10.02
N ALA A 127 8.14 -20.52 8.99
CA ALA A 127 9.15 -21.31 8.29
C ALA A 127 10.49 -20.55 8.17
N PRO A 128 11.14 -20.18 9.30
CA PRO A 128 12.44 -19.48 9.31
C PRO A 128 13.61 -20.28 8.78
N THR A 129 13.45 -21.59 8.66
CA THR A 129 14.47 -22.44 8.06
C THR A 129 13.77 -23.43 7.14
N ALA A 130 14.31 -23.59 5.93
CA ALA A 130 13.73 -24.49 4.93
C ALA A 130 13.75 -25.97 5.36
N GLU A 131 14.56 -26.30 6.38
CA GLU A 131 14.69 -27.63 6.96
C GLU A 131 13.58 -27.98 7.96
N LEU A 132 12.68 -27.05 8.31
CA LEU A 132 11.56 -27.36 9.21
C LEU A 132 10.60 -28.35 8.54
N SER A 133 10.15 -29.32 9.34
CA SER A 133 9.09 -30.24 8.94
C SER A 133 7.75 -29.49 8.80
N ASP A 134 6.87 -29.99 7.94
CA ASP A 134 5.54 -29.42 7.76
C ASP A 134 4.70 -29.48 9.05
N GLU A 135 4.95 -30.48 9.91
CA GLU A 135 4.34 -30.57 11.24
C GLU A 135 4.75 -29.38 12.13
N GLU A 136 6.03 -29.02 12.12
CA GLU A 136 6.54 -27.89 12.92
C GLU A 136 6.01 -26.55 12.40
N LYS A 137 5.93 -26.38 11.08
CA LYS A 137 5.28 -25.22 10.44
C LYS A 137 3.82 -25.14 10.85
N SER A 138 3.10 -26.26 10.85
CA SER A 138 1.69 -26.32 11.26
C SER A 138 1.50 -25.95 12.74
N ILE A 139 2.35 -26.46 13.64
CA ILE A 139 2.34 -26.11 15.07
C ILE A 139 2.56 -24.60 15.24
N ARG A 140 3.56 -24.02 14.57
CA ARG A 140 3.85 -22.58 14.64
C ARG A 140 2.70 -21.73 14.11
N LEU A 141 2.15 -22.09 12.96
CA LEU A 141 0.98 -21.43 12.38
C LEU A 141 -0.22 -21.50 13.33
N ARG A 142 -0.46 -22.67 13.93
CA ARG A 142 -1.53 -22.86 14.92
C ARG A 142 -1.37 -21.94 16.10
N ASP A 143 -0.15 -21.80 16.63
CA ASP A 143 0.12 -20.95 17.80
C ASP A 143 -0.10 -19.46 17.47
N VAL A 144 0.28 -19.00 16.26
CA VAL A 144 -0.03 -17.64 15.77
C VAL A 144 -1.53 -17.41 15.65
N LEU A 145 -2.25 -18.33 15.00
CA LEU A 145 -3.69 -18.24 14.83
C LEU A 145 -4.44 -18.31 16.17
N MET A 146 -3.92 -19.09 17.12
CA MET A 146 -4.47 -19.18 18.47
C MET A 146 -4.25 -17.88 19.26
N ALA A 147 -3.06 -17.28 19.17
CA ALA A 147 -2.79 -15.97 19.78
C ALA A 147 -3.74 -14.89 19.23
N PHE A 148 -3.93 -14.88 17.91
CA PHE A 148 -4.90 -13.99 17.27
C PHE A 148 -6.34 -14.25 17.73
N ARG A 149 -6.78 -15.51 17.78
CA ARG A 149 -8.11 -15.89 18.28
C ARG A 149 -8.32 -15.43 19.72
N LEU A 150 -7.33 -15.65 20.59
CA LEU A 150 -7.39 -15.20 21.98
C LEU A 150 -7.49 -13.68 22.05
N ARG A 151 -6.74 -12.95 21.23
CA ARG A 151 -6.86 -11.49 21.13
C ARG A 151 -8.28 -11.09 20.74
N LEU A 152 -8.85 -11.66 19.68
CA LEU A 152 -10.23 -11.37 19.27
C LEU A 152 -11.25 -11.62 20.37
N ALA A 153 -11.11 -12.73 21.11
CA ALA A 153 -12.01 -13.05 22.21
C ALA A 153 -11.94 -12.03 23.37
N THR A 154 -10.82 -11.32 23.52
CA THR A 154 -10.65 -10.25 24.52
C THR A 154 -11.14 -8.89 24.06
N GLN A 155 -11.40 -8.69 22.77
CA GLN A 155 -11.84 -7.40 22.23
C GLN A 155 -13.37 -7.28 22.29
N GLY A 156 -13.87 -6.17 22.85
CA GLY A 156 -15.30 -5.84 22.83
C GLY A 156 -15.75 -5.20 21.52
N THR A 157 -14.84 -4.56 20.79
CA THR A 157 -15.06 -3.94 19.48
C THR A 157 -13.89 -4.28 18.55
N LEU A 158 -14.17 -4.52 17.27
CA LEU A 158 -13.13 -4.86 16.30
C LEU A 158 -12.57 -3.58 15.65
N SER A 159 -11.27 -3.37 15.81
CA SER A 159 -10.51 -2.33 15.09
C SER A 159 -10.13 -2.85 13.70
N PRO A 160 -10.10 -2.00 12.65
CA PRO A 160 -9.56 -2.36 11.34
C PRO A 160 -8.11 -2.83 11.38
N LEU A 161 -7.35 -2.42 12.41
CA LEU A 161 -6.00 -2.89 12.66
C LEU A 161 -5.88 -3.30 14.12
N LEU A 162 -5.49 -4.55 14.35
CA LEU A 162 -5.37 -5.14 15.68
C LEU A 162 -3.94 -5.61 15.91
N ASP A 163 -3.32 -5.18 17.01
CA ASP A 163 -2.05 -5.73 17.46
C ASP A 163 -2.27 -6.97 18.32
N PHE A 164 -1.42 -7.97 18.18
CA PHE A 164 -1.38 -9.12 19.09
C PHE A 164 0.03 -9.72 19.14
N PRO A 165 0.54 -10.08 20.33
CA PRO A 165 1.80 -10.81 20.44
C PRO A 165 1.56 -12.30 20.14
N ALA A 166 2.44 -12.90 19.32
CA ALA A 166 2.49 -14.35 19.13
C ALA A 166 3.83 -14.90 19.64
N MET A 167 3.80 -16.06 20.30
CA MET A 167 5.01 -16.71 20.80
C MET A 167 5.68 -17.47 19.65
N LEU A 168 6.83 -17.00 19.19
CA LEU A 168 7.58 -17.59 18.08
C LEU A 168 8.99 -17.96 18.52
N SER A 169 9.44 -19.17 18.17
CA SER A 169 10.82 -19.61 18.39
C SER A 169 11.71 -19.22 17.21
N MET A 170 12.56 -18.23 17.38
CA MET A 170 13.43 -17.69 16.33
C MET A 170 14.81 -18.36 16.36
N PRO A 171 15.32 -18.95 15.25
CA PRO A 171 16.67 -19.50 15.20
C PRO A 171 17.73 -18.44 15.51
N PRO A 172 18.82 -18.76 16.25
CA PRO A 172 19.24 -20.09 16.74
C PRO A 172 18.62 -20.49 18.09
N GLY A 173 17.70 -19.70 18.64
CA GLY A 173 17.06 -19.95 19.93
C GLY A 173 15.85 -20.88 19.83
N ALA A 174 15.75 -21.86 20.73
CA ALA A 174 14.55 -22.69 20.89
C ALA A 174 13.48 -22.02 21.77
N ILE A 175 13.83 -20.93 22.48
CA ILE A 175 12.96 -20.28 23.45
C ILE A 175 11.91 -19.45 22.69
N PRO A 176 10.60 -19.71 22.90
CA PRO A 176 9.54 -18.88 22.33
C PRO A 176 9.64 -17.45 22.86
N GLN A 177 9.67 -16.46 21.97
CA GLN A 177 9.66 -15.04 22.31
C GLN A 177 8.36 -14.39 21.83
N PRO A 178 7.80 -13.42 22.58
CA PRO A 178 6.63 -12.68 22.13
C PRO A 178 7.01 -11.73 21.00
N VAL A 179 6.58 -12.05 19.78
CA VAL A 179 6.75 -11.20 18.61
C VAL A 179 5.46 -10.42 18.39
N PRO A 180 5.50 -9.07 18.35
CA PRO A 180 4.32 -8.28 18.05
C PRO A 180 3.93 -8.47 16.58
N LEU A 181 2.69 -8.89 16.35
CA LEU A 181 2.08 -9.04 15.02
C LEU A 181 0.88 -8.12 14.90
N PHE A 182 0.50 -7.83 13.66
CA PHE A 182 -0.69 -7.06 13.33
C PHE A 182 -1.64 -7.88 12.49
N ALA A 183 -2.93 -7.72 12.76
CA ALA A 183 -4.02 -8.24 11.94
C ALA A 183 -4.76 -7.06 11.33
N LEU A 184 -4.69 -6.94 10.01
CA LEU A 184 -5.46 -5.98 9.23
C LEU A 184 -6.79 -6.64 8.84
N ILE A 185 -7.89 -6.04 9.29
CA ILE A 185 -9.25 -6.49 9.02
C ILE A 185 -9.87 -5.58 7.96
N GLN A 186 -10.20 -6.16 6.80
CA GLN A 186 -10.78 -5.44 5.67
C GLN A 186 -12.11 -6.08 5.25
N PRO A 187 -13.07 -5.31 4.75
CA PRO A 187 -14.26 -5.88 4.13
C PRO A 187 -13.88 -6.53 2.78
N GLY A 188 -14.23 -7.80 2.60
CA GLY A 188 -14.06 -8.53 1.33
C GLY A 188 -15.27 -8.40 0.39
N GLU A 189 -15.23 -9.15 -0.72
CA GLU A 189 -16.18 -9.12 -1.86
C GLU A 189 -17.66 -9.40 -1.53
N GLN A 190 -17.98 -9.73 -0.28
CA GLN A 190 -19.36 -9.99 0.19
C GLN A 190 -19.63 -9.36 1.56
N ASN A 191 -18.91 -8.28 1.88
CA ASN A 191 -18.89 -7.66 3.21
C ASN A 191 -18.49 -8.65 4.34
N GLN A 192 -17.84 -9.76 3.96
CA GLN A 192 -17.22 -10.69 4.89
C GLN A 192 -15.91 -10.09 5.37
N ALA A 193 -15.64 -10.15 6.67
CA ALA A 193 -14.33 -9.74 7.19
C ALA A 193 -13.23 -10.60 6.54
N MET A 194 -12.17 -9.97 6.07
CA MET A 194 -10.95 -10.61 5.59
C MET A 194 -9.82 -10.16 6.48
N VAL A 195 -9.02 -11.11 6.97
CA VAL A 195 -7.91 -10.81 7.87
C VAL A 195 -6.59 -11.11 7.18
N THR A 196 -5.69 -10.14 7.20
CA THR A 196 -4.29 -10.33 6.83
C THR A 196 -3.42 -10.19 8.08
N LEU A 197 -2.62 -11.20 8.37
CA LEU A 197 -1.62 -11.17 9.43
C LEU A 197 -0.29 -10.73 8.84
N LEU A 198 0.33 -9.74 9.47
CA LEU A 198 1.55 -9.11 9.00
C LEU A 198 2.47 -8.69 10.15
N LEU A 199 3.74 -8.48 9.81
CA LEU A 199 4.73 -7.93 10.73
C LEU A 199 4.56 -6.40 10.90
N PRO A 200 5.02 -5.81 12.01
CA PRO A 200 4.92 -4.37 12.27
C PRO A 200 5.52 -3.47 11.18
N ASN A 201 6.60 -3.92 10.55
CA ASN A 201 7.27 -3.20 9.47
C ASN A 201 6.46 -3.18 8.15
N GLU A 202 5.50 -4.09 7.97
CA GLU A 202 4.68 -4.19 6.76
C GLU A 202 3.44 -3.29 6.80
N VAL A 203 3.03 -2.86 7.99
CA VAL A 203 1.81 -2.05 8.21
C VAL A 203 1.84 -0.76 7.36
N SER A 204 3.00 -0.13 7.21
CA SER A 204 3.14 1.12 6.46
C SER A 204 2.97 0.94 4.94
N THR A 205 3.26 -0.25 4.41
CA THR A 205 3.20 -0.55 2.98
C THR A 205 1.82 -1.02 2.54
N THR A 206 1.09 -1.70 3.44
CA THR A 206 -0.23 -2.26 3.15
C THR A 206 -1.37 -1.25 3.34
N ILE A 207 -1.19 -0.23 4.19
CA ILE A 207 -2.18 0.83 4.39
C ILE A 207 -1.95 1.93 3.34
N ILE A 208 -2.29 1.65 2.08
CA ILE A 208 -2.55 2.73 1.12
C ILE A 208 -4.00 3.16 1.37
N PRO A 209 -4.26 4.39 1.84
CA PRO A 209 -5.62 4.85 2.09
C PRO A 209 -6.38 4.85 0.76
N MET A 210 -7.46 4.06 0.71
CA MET A 210 -8.48 4.21 -0.31
C MET A 210 -9.09 5.60 -0.15
N ASN A 211 -8.75 6.53 -1.05
CA ASN A 211 -9.33 7.87 -1.12
C ASN A 211 -9.58 8.25 -2.58
#